data_AF-A0A944Y3Y8-F1
#
_entry.id   AF-A0A944Y3Y8-F1
#
_cell.length_a   1.000
_cell.length_b   1.000
_cell.length_c   1.000
_cell.angle_alpha   90.00
_cell.angle_beta   90.00
_cell.angle_gamma   90.00
#
_symmetry.space_group_name_H-M   'P 1'
#
loop_
_entity.id
_entity.type
_entity.pdbx_description
1 polymer ?
#
loop_
_entity_poly.entity_id
_entity_poly.type
_entity_poly.pdbx_seq_one_letter_code
_entity_poly.pdbx_strand_id
1 'polypeptide(L)'
;MKLHQLCLVIMLMGLVFVTAGKASTEVSQFARLPVNNYATTDFEFMTELKTVAEVEKVIIDCQSFINGIMFKEQATDGDWNTAYQFALSEAECEEVTKFVRNSVDGKKNACVELDLLRNTYQLSRKTSDCR
;
A
#
# COMPACT_ATOMS: atom_id res chain seq x y z
N MET A 1 1.45 68.37 -18.13
CA MET A 1 0.88 67.95 -19.43
C MET A 1 1.98 67.41 -20.32
N LYS A 2 1.99 66.10 -20.59
CA LYS A 2 2.28 65.50 -21.90
C LYS A 2 1.96 64.01 -21.81
N LEU A 3 0.73 63.75 -22.21
CA LEU A 3 0.11 62.46 -22.43
C LEU A 3 0.52 62.01 -23.85
N HIS A 4 0.71 60.70 -24.03
CA HIS A 4 0.71 59.98 -25.31
C HIS A 4 1.94 60.16 -26.22
N GLN A 5 2.84 59.18 -26.17
CA GLN A 5 3.21 58.35 -27.33
C GLN A 5 4.31 57.37 -26.89
N LEU A 6 3.95 56.10 -26.67
CA LEU A 6 4.73 54.94 -27.14
C LEU A 6 3.95 53.65 -26.85
N CYS A 7 2.82 53.48 -27.53
CA CYS A 7 2.40 52.14 -27.93
C CYS A 7 3.31 51.76 -29.10
N LEU A 8 4.32 50.91 -28.89
CA LEU A 8 4.66 49.81 -29.80
C LEU A 8 5.85 49.00 -29.27
N VAL A 9 5.67 47.68 -29.26
CA VAL A 9 6.70 46.63 -29.32
C VAL A 9 7.60 46.49 -28.09
N ILE A 10 7.16 45.69 -27.09
CA ILE A 10 7.88 44.45 -26.74
C ILE A 10 6.83 43.37 -26.46
N MET A 11 6.60 42.58 -27.50
CA MET A 11 5.97 41.29 -27.47
C MET A 11 6.95 40.30 -26.80
N LEU A 12 6.41 39.23 -26.21
CA LEU A 12 7.04 37.98 -25.76
C LEU A 12 7.39 37.78 -24.28
N MET A 13 6.93 36.61 -23.82
CA MET A 13 7.26 35.87 -22.61
C MET A 13 6.56 36.39 -21.35
N GLY A 14 5.37 35.91 -21.00
CA GLY A 14 5.12 34.48 -20.79
C GLY A 14 5.67 34.08 -19.41
N LEU A 15 5.09 34.64 -18.35
CA LEU A 15 5.16 34.03 -17.02
C LEU A 15 3.73 33.86 -16.51
N VAL A 16 3.06 32.87 -17.09
CA VAL A 16 2.03 32.16 -16.34
C VAL A 16 2.80 31.40 -15.26
N PHE A 17 2.79 31.92 -14.04
CA PHE A 17 3.14 31.11 -12.88
C PHE A 17 2.06 30.03 -12.74
N VAL A 18 2.19 28.96 -13.52
CA VAL A 18 1.54 27.70 -13.23
C VAL A 18 2.26 27.19 -11.99
N THR A 19 1.66 27.43 -10.83
CA THR A 19 2.00 26.66 -9.64
C THR A 19 1.75 25.20 -10.01
N ALA A 20 2.83 24.47 -10.31
CA ALA A 20 2.80 23.03 -10.39
C ALA A 20 2.47 22.53 -8.98
N GLY A 21 1.16 22.43 -8.70
CA GLY A 21 0.66 21.71 -7.56
C GLY A 21 1.25 20.32 -7.66
N LYS A 22 2.15 19.98 -6.73
CA LYS A 22 2.49 18.59 -6.50
C LYS A 22 1.16 17.88 -6.26
N ALA A 23 0.79 17.00 -7.19
CA ALA A 23 -0.34 16.12 -7.02
C ALA A 23 -0.17 15.47 -5.64
N SER A 24 -1.06 15.82 -4.72
CA SER A 24 -1.22 15.12 -3.46
C SER A 24 -1.54 13.68 -3.83
N THR A 25 -0.58 12.77 -3.65
CA THR A 25 -0.83 11.34 -3.70
C THR A 25 -1.87 11.07 -2.62
N GLU A 26 -3.12 10.90 -3.00
CA GLU A 26 -4.15 10.45 -2.07
C GLU A 26 -3.71 9.08 -1.57
N VAL A 27 -3.30 9.02 -0.30
CA VAL A 27 -3.10 7.74 0.38
C VAL A 27 -4.48 7.08 0.38
N SER A 28 -4.66 6.04 -0.44
CA SER A 28 -5.86 5.22 -0.41
C SER A 28 -6.08 4.78 1.04
N GLN A 29 -7.24 5.12 1.61
CA GLN A 29 -7.63 4.71 2.96
C GLN A 29 -7.53 3.19 3.14
N PHE A 30 -7.66 2.44 2.04
CA PHE A 30 -7.68 0.99 2.05
C PHE A 30 -6.45 0.40 1.35
N ALA A 31 -5.81 -0.58 2.00
CA ALA A 31 -4.89 -1.52 1.36
C ALA A 31 -5.62 -2.84 1.12
N ARG A 32 -5.65 -3.31 -0.14
CA ARG A 32 -6.38 -4.52 -0.54
C ARG A 32 -5.41 -5.58 -1.02
N LEU A 33 -5.46 -6.74 -0.38
CA LEU A 33 -4.52 -7.84 -0.60
C LEU A 33 -5.28 -9.05 -1.13
N PRO A 34 -5.44 -9.18 -2.46
CA PRO A 34 -5.88 -10.42 -3.07
C PRO A 34 -4.74 -11.43 -2.99
N VAL A 35 -4.80 -12.36 -2.04
CA VAL A 35 -3.76 -13.36 -1.78
C VAL A 35 -4.05 -14.62 -2.59
N ASN A 36 -3.11 -15.03 -3.43
CA ASN A 36 -3.21 -16.24 -4.25
C ASN A 36 -2.28 -17.37 -3.79
N ASN A 37 -1.22 -17.04 -3.04
CA ASN A 37 -0.30 -17.99 -2.46
C ASN A 37 0.36 -17.40 -1.20
N TYR A 38 1.08 -18.22 -0.44
CA TYR A 38 1.92 -17.77 0.67
C TYR A 38 3.23 -18.57 0.71
N ALA A 39 4.24 -18.01 1.36
CA ALA A 39 5.48 -18.69 1.66
C ALA A 39 5.84 -18.47 3.13
N THR A 40 6.28 -19.53 3.81
CA THR A 40 7.01 -19.37 5.08
C THR A 40 8.35 -18.72 4.79
N THR A 41 8.72 -17.73 5.59
CA THR A 41 10.06 -17.15 5.52
C THR A 41 11.07 -18.00 6.29
N ASP A 42 12.33 -17.58 6.33
CA ASP A 42 13.36 -18.20 7.18
C ASP A 42 13.00 -18.16 8.69
N PHE A 43 12.07 -17.29 9.07
CA PHE A 43 11.46 -17.25 10.40
C PHE A 43 10.08 -17.92 10.35
N GLU A 44 9.88 -18.99 11.13
CA GLU A 44 8.67 -19.83 11.12
C GLU A 44 7.38 -19.06 11.47
N PHE A 45 7.52 -17.96 12.20
CA PHE A 45 6.44 -17.08 12.64
C PHE A 45 6.12 -15.94 11.66
N MET A 46 6.88 -15.84 10.58
CA MET A 46 6.65 -14.88 9.51
C MET A 46 6.16 -15.59 8.25
N THR A 47 5.07 -15.06 7.68
CA THR A 47 4.47 -15.57 6.46
C THR A 47 4.46 -14.48 5.40
N GLU A 48 5.11 -14.73 4.28
CA GLU A 48 5.05 -13.86 3.10
C GLU A 48 3.77 -14.15 2.30
N LEU A 49 2.99 -13.12 2.03
CA LEU A 49 1.81 -13.19 1.17
C LEU A 49 2.21 -12.94 -0.27
N LYS A 50 1.84 -13.84 -1.16
CA LYS A 50 1.89 -13.59 -2.61
C LYS A 50 0.55 -12.99 -3.01
N THR A 51 0.58 -11.73 -3.40
CA THR A 51 -0.61 -11.02 -3.88
C THR A 51 -0.62 -10.99 -5.40
N VAL A 52 -1.79 -10.76 -5.99
CA VAL A 52 -1.95 -10.68 -7.46
C VAL A 52 -1.31 -9.41 -8.04
N ALA A 53 -1.05 -8.38 -7.22
CA ALA A 53 -0.33 -7.18 -7.63
C ALA A 53 1.19 -7.41 -7.50
N GLU A 54 1.93 -7.29 -8.61
CA GLU A 54 3.33 -7.75 -8.74
C GLU A 54 4.40 -6.89 -8.03
N VAL A 55 4.06 -5.95 -7.13
CA VAL A 55 5.02 -4.87 -6.78
C VAL A 55 5.37 -4.77 -5.29
N GLU A 56 4.63 -5.40 -4.38
CA GLU A 56 4.86 -5.25 -2.94
C GLU A 56 5.06 -6.60 -2.25
N LYS A 57 6.17 -6.75 -1.52
CA LYS A 57 6.39 -7.91 -0.65
C LYS A 57 5.63 -7.66 0.66
N VAL A 58 4.66 -8.52 0.96
CA VAL A 58 3.82 -8.37 2.16
C VAL A 58 4.15 -9.49 3.14
N ILE A 59 4.47 -9.16 4.39
CA ILE A 59 4.82 -10.12 5.43
C ILE A 59 3.84 -9.98 6.60
N ILE A 60 3.22 -11.08 7.00
CA ILE A 60 2.53 -11.18 8.29
C ILE A 60 3.55 -11.68 9.32
N ASP A 61 3.66 -10.99 10.44
CA ASP A 61 4.52 -11.34 11.57
C ASP A 61 3.69 -11.32 12.85
N CYS A 62 3.54 -12.48 13.49
CA CYS A 62 2.70 -12.66 14.68
C CYS A 62 3.48 -12.98 15.97
N GLN A 63 4.82 -12.94 15.94
CA GLN A 63 5.63 -13.25 17.13
C GLN A 63 6.79 -12.29 17.37
N SER A 64 6.88 -11.18 16.63
CA SER A 64 7.85 -10.12 16.94
C SER A 64 7.31 -9.11 17.95
N PHE A 65 8.13 -8.09 18.23
CA PHE A 65 7.75 -6.99 19.11
C PHE A 65 6.50 -6.22 18.62
N ILE A 66 6.21 -6.26 17.32
CA ILE A 66 5.03 -5.60 16.72
C ILE A 66 4.33 -6.60 15.81
N ASN A 67 3.28 -7.23 16.32
CA ASN A 67 2.42 -8.09 15.52
C ASN A 67 1.72 -7.28 14.43
N GLY A 68 1.69 -7.80 13.20
CA GLY A 68 1.02 -7.10 12.12
C GLY A 68 1.38 -7.53 10.72
N ILE A 69 0.98 -6.68 9.77
CA ILE A 69 1.22 -6.85 8.35
C ILE A 69 2.20 -5.76 7.90
N MET A 70 3.37 -6.17 7.44
CA MET A 70 4.41 -5.30 6.93
C MET A 70 4.38 -5.27 5.41
N PHE A 71 4.36 -4.07 4.86
CA PHE A 71 4.52 -3.79 3.44
C PHE A 71 5.97 -3.43 3.21
N LYS A 72 6.64 -4.23 2.38
CA LYS A 72 8.06 -4.06 2.08
C LYS A 72 8.22 -3.49 0.67
N GLU A 73 9.06 -2.48 0.55
CA GLU A 73 9.52 -1.93 -0.71
C GLU A 73 11.00 -2.28 -0.92
N GLN A 74 11.39 -2.40 -2.18
CA GLN A 74 12.79 -2.64 -2.51
C GLN A 74 13.55 -1.31 -2.57
N ALA A 75 14.59 -1.21 -1.75
CA ALA A 75 15.50 -0.08 -1.74
C ALA A 75 16.48 -0.12 -2.92
N THR A 76 17.15 1.00 -3.18
CA THR A 76 18.05 1.17 -4.34
C THR A 76 19.29 0.27 -4.27
N ASP A 77 19.68 -0.16 -3.07
CA ASP A 77 20.75 -1.12 -2.80
C ASP A 77 20.30 -2.59 -2.96
N GLY A 78 19.01 -2.82 -3.23
CA GLY A 78 18.42 -4.14 -3.41
C GLY A 78 17.83 -4.74 -2.12
N ASP A 79 18.01 -4.10 -0.97
CA ASP A 79 17.47 -4.56 0.31
C ASP A 79 15.96 -4.25 0.44
N TRP A 80 15.27 -4.99 1.31
CA TRP A 80 13.85 -4.79 1.57
C TRP A 80 13.65 -3.92 2.82
N ASN A 81 13.06 -2.75 2.64
CA ASN A 81 12.70 -1.85 3.74
C ASN A 81 11.21 -1.91 4.04
N THR A 82 10.83 -1.71 5.31
CA THR A 82 9.42 -1.53 5.67
C THR A 82 8.95 -0.16 5.17
N ALA A 83 8.09 -0.16 4.15
CA ALA A 83 7.42 1.04 3.68
C ALA A 83 6.33 1.48 4.67
N TYR A 84 5.53 0.52 5.11
CA TYR A 84 4.46 0.73 6.08
C TYR A 84 4.15 -0.55 6.87
N GLN A 85 3.59 -0.38 8.06
CA GLN A 85 3.15 -1.48 8.91
C GLN A 85 1.73 -1.23 9.42
N PHE A 86 0.89 -2.24 9.27
CA PHE A 86 -0.44 -2.31 9.88
C PHE A 86 -0.36 -3.15 11.15
N ALA A 87 -0.54 -2.52 12.30
CA ALA A 87 -0.45 -3.21 13.60
C ALA A 87 -1.71 -4.04 13.87
N LEU A 88 -1.50 -5.24 14.38
CA LEU A 88 -2.54 -6.16 14.82
C LEU A 88 -2.26 -6.57 16.26
N SER A 89 -3.30 -6.93 17.01
CA SER A 89 -3.10 -7.78 18.19
C SER A 89 -2.63 -9.18 17.77
N GLU A 90 -2.09 -9.94 18.72
CA GLU A 90 -1.68 -11.34 18.49
C GLU A 90 -2.84 -12.18 17.93
N ALA A 91 -4.02 -12.07 18.55
CA ALA A 91 -5.22 -12.82 18.13
C ALA A 91 -5.68 -12.45 16.71
N GLU A 92 -5.67 -11.16 16.37
CA GLU A 92 -6.02 -10.71 15.01
C GLU A 92 -4.98 -11.19 13.98
N CYS A 93 -3.69 -11.16 14.34
CA CYS A 93 -2.62 -11.66 13.46
C CYS A 93 -2.76 -13.16 13.17
N GLU A 94 -3.02 -13.96 14.22
CA GLU A 94 -3.30 -15.39 14.07
C GLU A 94 -4.56 -15.65 13.24
N GLU A 95 -5.62 -14.86 13.43
CA GLU A 95 -6.85 -14.97 12.65
C GLU A 95 -6.58 -14.74 11.16
N VAL A 96 -5.91 -13.63 10.81
CA VAL A 96 -5.56 -13.30 9.42
C VAL A 96 -4.70 -14.40 8.81
N THR A 97 -3.66 -14.85 9.53
CA THR A 97 -2.75 -15.91 9.07
C THR A 97 -3.51 -17.22 8.80
N LYS A 98 -4.36 -17.63 9.76
CA LYS A 98 -5.16 -18.84 9.64
C LYS A 98 -6.18 -18.74 8.50
N PHE A 99 -6.82 -17.58 8.33
CA PHE A 99 -7.75 -17.33 7.25
C PHE A 99 -7.07 -17.47 5.88
N VAL A 100 -5.91 -16.84 5.70
CA VAL A 100 -5.13 -16.89 4.46
C VAL A 100 -4.73 -18.33 4.15
N ARG A 101 -4.06 -19.02 5.09
CA ARG A 101 -3.59 -20.40 4.88
C ARG A 101 -4.74 -21.34 4.52
N ASN A 102 -5.82 -21.33 5.31
CA ASN A 102 -6.99 -22.19 5.05
C ASN A 102 -7.67 -21.88 3.70
N SER A 103 -7.65 -20.63 3.27
CA SER A 103 -8.25 -20.25 1.99
C SER A 103 -7.38 -20.70 0.83
N VAL A 104 -6.07 -20.41 0.87
CA VAL A 104 -5.10 -20.81 -0.17
C VAL A 104 -5.00 -22.33 -0.28
N ASP A 105 -4.80 -23.05 0.84
CA ASP A 105 -4.70 -24.51 0.88
C ASP A 105 -6.00 -25.17 0.38
N GLY A 106 -7.13 -24.55 0.70
CA GLY A 106 -8.46 -24.95 0.25
C GLY A 106 -8.79 -24.58 -1.20
N LYS A 107 -7.85 -23.96 -1.94
CA LYS A 107 -8.06 -23.43 -3.30
C LYS A 107 -9.25 -22.46 -3.40
N LYS A 108 -9.44 -21.64 -2.36
CA LYS A 108 -10.45 -20.58 -2.27
C LYS A 108 -9.74 -19.23 -2.39
N ASN A 109 -10.46 -18.21 -2.85
CA ASN A 109 -9.89 -16.87 -2.84
C ASN A 109 -9.67 -16.40 -1.39
N ALA A 110 -8.62 -15.62 -1.19
CA ALA A 110 -8.34 -14.94 0.06
C ALA A 110 -8.17 -13.44 -0.25
N CYS A 111 -8.96 -12.62 0.44
CA CYS A 111 -8.90 -11.18 0.36
C CYS A 111 -8.74 -10.63 1.78
N VAL A 112 -7.67 -9.86 1.99
CA VAL A 112 -7.44 -9.11 3.24
C VAL A 112 -7.52 -7.63 2.88
N GLU A 113 -8.52 -6.94 3.43
CA GLU A 113 -8.65 -5.48 3.29
C GLU A 113 -8.30 -4.81 4.63
N LEU A 114 -7.45 -3.78 4.56
CA LEU A 114 -7.00 -3.01 5.72
C LEU A 114 -7.50 -1.57 5.57
N ASP A 115 -8.31 -1.11 6.53
CA ASP A 115 -8.66 0.31 6.67
C ASP A 115 -7.58 1.00 7.50
N LEU A 116 -6.66 1.67 6.81
CA LEU A 116 -5.48 2.31 7.39
C LEU A 116 -5.83 3.49 8.29
N LEU A 117 -7.00 4.12 8.09
CA LEU A 117 -7.45 5.25 8.92
C LEU A 117 -8.14 4.78 10.20
N ARG A 118 -8.91 3.70 10.12
CA ARG A 118 -9.65 3.16 11.28
C ARG A 118 -8.90 2.08 12.04
N ASN A 119 -7.77 1.61 11.52
CA ASN A 119 -7.02 0.47 12.04
C ASN A 119 -7.90 -0.76 12.22
N THR A 120 -8.71 -1.06 11.20
CA THR A 120 -9.59 -2.25 11.15
C THR A 120 -9.28 -3.07 9.90
N TYR A 121 -9.54 -4.37 9.94
CA TYR A 121 -9.40 -5.25 8.78
C TYR A 121 -10.67 -6.03 8.48
N GLN A 122 -10.79 -6.49 7.24
CA GLN A 122 -11.85 -7.39 6.80
C GLN A 122 -11.26 -8.56 6.01
N LEU A 123 -11.87 -9.74 6.21
CA LEU A 123 -11.47 -10.99 5.56
C LEU A 123 -12.60 -11.50 4.68
N SER A 124 -12.32 -11.72 3.40
CA SER A 124 -13.32 -12.21 2.44
C SER A 124 -12.76 -13.27 1.51
N ARG A 125 -13.64 -14.18 1.09
CA ARG A 125 -13.36 -15.18 0.03
C ARG A 125 -13.86 -14.75 -1.34
N LYS A 126 -14.38 -13.54 -1.48
CA LYS A 126 -14.85 -13.00 -2.75
C LYS A 126 -13.78 -12.08 -3.33
N THR A 127 -13.38 -12.33 -4.58
CA THR A 127 -12.41 -11.48 -5.28
C THR A 127 -12.94 -10.06 -5.53
N SER A 128 -14.27 -9.89 -5.61
CA SER A 128 -14.91 -8.57 -5.74
C SER A 128 -14.64 -7.63 -4.58
N ASP A 129 -14.35 -8.19 -3.40
CA ASP A 129 -14.18 -7.42 -2.16
C ASP A 129 -12.75 -6.85 -2.04
N CYS A 130 -11.88 -7.18 -3.00
CA CYS A 130 -10.49 -6.73 -3.11
C CYS A 130 -10.26 -5.78 -4.32
N ARG A 131 -11.31 -5.10 -4.80
CA ARG A 131 -11.25 -4.21 -5.98
C ARG A 131 -10.93 -2.75 -5.67
#